data_AF-W1WND2-F1
#
_entry.id   AF-W1WND2-F1
#
_cell.length_a   1.000
_cell.length_b   1.000
_cell.length_c   1.000
_cell.angle_alpha   90.00
_cell.angle_beta   90.00
_cell.angle_gamma   90.00
#
_symmetry.space_group_name_H-M   'P 1'
#
loop_
_entity.id
_entity.type
_entity.pdbx_description
1 polymer ?
#
loop_
_entity_poly.entity_id
_entity_poly.type
_entity_poly.pdbx_seq_one_letter_code
_entity_poly.pdbx_strand_id
1 'polypeptide(L)'
;MKAYVQVYTGEGKGKTTAAIGLAIRAIGAGKKVLFLQFMKSKVYSEHTILPTLQNLTLETVGKPFFIIKEGMKSKDELAKWGDEVVVF
;
A
#
# COMPACT_ATOMS: atom_id res chain seq x y z
N MET A 1 0.02 25.36 14.06
CA MET A 1 -0.21 23.90 14.20
C MET A 1 1.08 23.20 13.77
N LYS A 2 1.60 22.25 14.55
CA LYS A 2 2.84 21.52 14.18
C LYS A 2 2.47 20.21 13.48
N ALA A 3 3.17 19.90 12.39
CA ALA A 3 3.05 18.62 11.68
C ALA A 3 4.28 17.76 11.96
N TYR A 4 4.09 16.44 11.98
CA TYR A 4 5.14 15.46 12.22
C TYR A 4 5.14 14.40 11.13
N VAL A 5 6.32 13.89 10.82
CA VAL A 5 6.51 12.74 9.94
C VAL A 5 6.83 11.53 10.82
N GLN A 6 6.11 10.43 10.61
CA GLN A 6 6.35 9.16 11.30
C GLN A 6 6.83 8.13 10.28
N VAL A 7 7.90 7.43 10.62
CA VAL A 7 8.47 6.37 9.79
C VAL A 7 8.44 5.07 10.59
N TYR A 8 7.62 4.13 10.15
CA TYR A 8 7.59 2.76 10.69
C TYR A 8 8.43 1.86 9.76
N THR A 9 9.59 1.40 10.24
CA THR A 9 10.56 0.60 9.46
C THR A 9 11.01 -0.66 10.23
N GLY A 10 11.84 -1.49 9.59
CA GLY A 10 12.33 -2.77 10.11
C GLY A 10 11.54 -3.99 9.62
N GLU A 11 12.04 -5.20 9.89
CA GLU A 11 11.47 -6.46 9.37
C GLU A 11 10.23 -6.93 10.14
N GLY A 12 9.99 -6.39 11.34
CA GLY A 12 8.86 -6.77 12.18
C GLY A 12 7.49 -6.53 11.52
N LYS A 13 6.52 -7.40 11.83
CA LYS A 13 5.11 -7.19 11.49
C LYS A 13 4.56 -5.99 12.27
N GLY A 14 3.60 -5.28 11.66
CA GLY A 14 2.86 -4.20 12.34
C GLY A 14 3.02 -2.79 11.76
N LYS A 15 3.96 -2.57 10.84
CA LYS A 15 4.17 -1.25 10.19
C LYS A 15 2.90 -0.71 9.54
N THR A 16 2.28 -1.51 8.68
CA THR A 16 1.01 -1.15 8.02
C THR A 16 -0.12 -1.00 9.03
N THR A 17 -0.20 -1.89 10.04
CA THR A 17 -1.23 -1.83 11.08
C THR A 17 -1.14 -0.55 11.91
N ALA A 18 0.08 -0.10 12.23
CA ALA A 18 0.31 1.15 12.94
C ALA A 18 -0.17 2.37 12.12
N ALA A 19 0.15 2.40 10.82
CA ALA A 19 -0.33 3.44 9.91
C ALA A 19 -1.87 3.46 9.80
N ILE A 20 -2.50 2.28 9.71
CA ILE A 20 -3.97 2.15 9.70
C ILE A 20 -4.57 2.64 11.02
N GLY A 21 -4.01 2.26 12.16
CA GLY A 21 -4.48 2.72 13.47
C GLY A 21 -4.39 4.24 13.63
N LEU A 22 -3.34 4.86 13.10
CA LEU A 22 -3.20 6.32 13.07
C LEU A 22 -4.25 6.98 12.18
N ALA A 23 -4.52 6.41 11.00
CA ALA A 23 -5.58 6.88 10.10
C ALA A 23 -6.96 6.83 10.77
N ILE A 24 -7.31 5.71 11.40
CA ILE A 24 -8.57 5.55 12.13
C ILE A 24 -8.68 6.57 13.28
N ARG A 25 -7.59 6.79 14.03
CA ARG A 25 -7.55 7.82 15.08
C ARG A 25 -7.80 9.23 14.53
N ALA A 26 -7.21 9.56 13.39
CA ALA A 26 -7.42 10.86 12.74
C ALA A 26 -8.87 11.04 12.27
N ILE A 27 -9.48 10.01 11.70
CA ILE A 27 -10.89 10.02 11.30
C ILE A 27 -11.81 10.20 12.51
N GLY A 28 -11.54 9.48 13.61
CA GLY A 28 -12.28 9.64 14.87
C GLY A 28 -12.19 11.07 15.46
N ALA A 29 -11.13 11.81 15.12
CA ALA A 29 -10.97 13.22 15.46
C ALA A 29 -11.54 14.19 14.38
N GLY A 30 -12.35 13.70 13.45
CA GLY A 30 -12.99 14.48 12.39
C GLY A 30 -12.04 14.96 11.29
N LYS A 31 -10.89 14.32 11.11
CA LYS A 31 -9.91 14.68 10.05
C LYS A 31 -10.17 13.89 8.78
N LYS A 32 -9.76 14.46 7.65
CA LYS A 32 -9.71 13.76 6.36
C LYS A 32 -8.38 13.06 6.20
N VAL A 33 -8.42 11.83 5.69
CA VAL A 33 -7.24 10.97 5.50
C VAL A 33 -7.19 10.51 4.05
N LEU A 34 -6.05 10.74 3.40
CA LEU A 34 -5.67 10.07 2.17
C LEU A 34 -4.70 8.94 2.53
N PHE A 35 -5.08 7.71 2.23
CA PHE A 35 -4.29 6.52 2.48
C PHE A 35 -3.80 5.96 1.14
N LEU A 36 -2.51 6.11 0.87
CA LEU A 36 -1.87 5.62 -0.36
C LEU A 36 -1.12 4.33 -0.06
N GLN A 37 -1.38 3.28 -0.84
CA GLN A 37 -0.63 2.04 -0.77
C GLN A 37 0.11 1.81 -2.08
N PHE A 38 1.45 1.76 -1.99
CA PHE A 38 2.30 1.45 -3.12
C PHE A 38 2.47 -0.07 -3.24
N MET A 39 2.41 -0.59 -4.47
CA MET A 39 2.70 -2.00 -4.80
C MET A 39 1.83 -3.02 -4.05
N LYS A 40 0.58 -2.66 -3.74
CA LYS A 40 -0.40 -3.56 -3.15
C LYS A 40 -1.62 -3.68 -4.06
N SER A 41 -2.08 -4.92 -4.26
CA SER A 41 -3.39 -5.19 -4.87
C SER A 41 -4.47 -5.25 -3.78
N LYS A 42 -5.74 -5.12 -4.19
CA LYS A 42 -6.92 -5.13 -3.31
C LYS A 42 -7.24 -6.52 -2.73
N VAL A 43 -6.26 -7.18 -2.10
CA VAL A 43 -6.36 -8.57 -1.62
C VAL A 43 -6.32 -8.71 -0.09
N TYR A 44 -6.00 -7.63 0.63
CA TYR A 44 -5.95 -7.63 2.09
C TYR A 44 -7.31 -7.32 2.72
N SER A 45 -7.57 -7.88 3.91
CA SER A 45 -8.84 -7.71 4.61
C SER A 45 -9.13 -6.25 4.98
N GLU A 46 -8.11 -5.40 5.19
CA GLU A 46 -8.36 -3.97 5.42
C GLU A 46 -9.05 -3.27 4.24
N HIS A 47 -8.91 -3.79 3.00
CA HIS A 47 -9.55 -3.20 1.83
C HIS A 47 -11.07 -3.36 1.82
N THR A 48 -11.65 -4.25 2.63
CA THR A 48 -13.11 -4.39 2.72
C THR A 48 -13.72 -3.29 3.55
N ILE A 49 -13.04 -2.87 4.62
CA ILE A 49 -13.57 -1.91 5.60
C ILE A 49 -13.07 -0.48 5.37
N LEU A 50 -11.81 -0.28 4.99
CA LEU A 50 -11.24 1.07 4.86
C LEU A 50 -12.02 1.97 3.88
N PRO A 51 -12.44 1.50 2.69
CA PRO A 51 -13.22 2.33 1.76
C PRO A 51 -14.61 2.73 2.27
N THR A 52 -15.14 2.03 3.29
CA THR A 52 -16.47 2.36 3.85
C THR A 52 -16.38 3.44 4.93
N LEU A 53 -15.17 3.82 5.37
CA LEU A 53 -14.98 4.82 6.40
C LEU A 53 -15.15 6.23 5.80
N GLN A 54 -16.09 6.99 6.33
CA GLN A 54 -16.26 8.39 5.98
C GLN A 54 -14.95 9.16 6.26
N ASN A 55 -14.59 10.08 5.36
CA ASN A 55 -13.37 10.89 5.41
C ASN A 55 -12.05 10.11 5.19
N LEU A 56 -12.11 8.84 4.77
CA LEU A 56 -10.94 8.12 4.26
C LEU A 56 -11.06 7.91 2.75
N THR A 57 -10.00 8.26 2.01
CA THR A 57 -9.81 7.87 0.62
C THR A 57 -8.65 6.88 0.55
N LEU A 58 -8.89 5.69 0.01
CA LEU A 58 -7.89 4.64 -0.16
C LEU A 58 -7.56 4.49 -1.64
N GLU A 59 -6.30 4.75 -1.99
CA GLU A 59 -5.79 4.53 -3.35
C GLU A 59 -4.63 3.54 -3.32
N THR A 60 -4.73 2.53 -4.18
CA THR A 60 -3.64 1.59 -4.44
C THR A 60 -2.94 2.01 -5.72
N VAL A 61 -1.66 2.33 -5.62
CA VAL A 61 -0.86 2.90 -6.70
C VAL A 61 0.40 2.06 -6.96
N GLY A 62 0.91 2.14 -8.18
CA GLY A 62 2.05 1.35 -8.63
C GLY A 62 1.68 -0.08 -9.04
N LYS A 63 2.38 -0.59 -10.06
CA LYS A 63 2.29 -1.99 -10.47
C LYS A 63 2.88 -2.90 -9.36
N PRO A 64 2.52 -4.19 -9.30
CA PRO A 64 3.00 -5.09 -8.25
C PRO A 64 4.53 -5.32 -8.21
N PHE A 65 5.28 -4.84 -9.20
CA PHE A 65 6.73 -5.09 -9.34
C PHE A 65 7.51 -3.81 -9.56
N PHE A 66 8.67 -3.74 -8.91
CA PHE A 66 9.51 -2.56 -8.74
C PHE A 66 10.54 -2.33 -9.86
N ILE A 67 10.40 -2.90 -11.07
CA ILE A 67 11.48 -3.09 -12.06
C ILE A 67 12.13 -4.46 -11.84
N ILE A 68 11.92 -5.38 -12.78
CA ILE A 68 12.71 -6.61 -12.87
C ILE A 68 13.85 -6.32 -13.83
N LYS A 69 15.09 -6.40 -13.35
CA LYS A 69 16.27 -6.29 -14.21
C LYS A 69 16.28 -7.46 -15.19
N GLU A 70 16.56 -7.20 -16.46
CA GLU A 70 16.69 -8.26 -17.48
C GLU A 70 17.59 -9.40 -16.96
N GLY A 71 17.06 -10.63 -16.98
CA GLY A 71 17.74 -11.83 -16.48
C GLY A 71 17.47 -12.24 -15.02
N MET A 72 16.74 -11.46 -14.21
CA MET A 72 16.40 -11.85 -12.82
C MET A 72 15.39 -13.00 -12.71
N LYS A 73 14.58 -13.22 -13.75
CA LYS A 73 13.48 -14.18 -13.76
C LYS A 73 13.45 -14.91 -15.11
N SER A 74 13.07 -16.19 -15.10
CA SER A 74 12.95 -16.96 -16.35
C SER A 74 11.79 -16.44 -17.20
N LYS A 75 11.84 -16.66 -18.51
CA LYS A 75 10.77 -16.26 -19.44
C LYS A 75 9.42 -16.88 -19.04
N ASP A 76 9.42 -18.09 -18.50
CA ASP A 76 8.21 -18.77 -18.03
C ASP A 76 7.62 -18.16 -16.76
N GLU A 77 8.47 -17.63 -15.86
CA GLU A 77 7.99 -16.90 -14.68
C GLU A 77 7.44 -15.52 -15.06
N LEU A 78 8.05 -14.84 -16.03
CA LEU A 78 7.56 -13.55 -16.54
C LEU A 78 6.23 -13.72 -17.30
N ALA A 79 6.07 -14.80 -18.07
CA ALA A 79 4.84 -15.09 -18.81
C ALA A 79 3.63 -15.31 -17.89
N LYS A 80 3.84 -15.84 -16.68
CA LYS A 80 2.77 -15.98 -15.67
C LYS A 80 2.27 -14.64 -15.13
N TRP A 81 3.08 -13.59 -15.25
CA TRP A 81 2.78 -12.28 -14.67
C TRP A 81 2.29 -11.26 -15.71
N GLY A 82 2.39 -11.57 -17.01
CA GLY A 82 1.77 -10.80 -18.10
C GLY A 82 1.99 -9.29 -18.01
N ASP A 83 0.90 -8.52 -18.13
CA ASP A 83 0.92 -7.04 -18.15
C ASP A 83 1.19 -6.41 -16.77
N GLU A 84 1.18 -7.22 -15.72
CA GLU A 84 1.41 -6.72 -14.38
C GLU A 84 2.90 -6.33 -14.22
N VAL A 85 3.82 -6.92 -14.98
CA VAL A 85 5.29 -6.69 -14.89
C VAL A 85 5.80 -5.68 -15.90
N VAL A 86 6.83 -4.93 -15.51
CA VAL A 86 7.65 -4.15 -16.45
C VAL A 86 9.10 -4.60 -16.31
N VAL A 87 9.67 -5.07 -17.42
CA VAL A 87 11.08 -5.48 -17.54
C VAL A 87 11.86 -4.31 -18.11
N PHE A 88 12.99 -3.97 -17.49
CA PHE A 88 13.93 -2.95 -17.95
C PHE A 88 15.34 -3.53 -18.08
#